data_AF-A0A5B1BFW1-F1
#
_entry.id   AF-A0A5B1BFW1-F1
#
_cell.length_a   1.000
_cell.length_b   1.000
_cell.length_c   1.000
_cell.angle_alpha   90.00
_cell.angle_beta   90.00
_cell.angle_gamma   90.00
#
_symmetry.space_group_name_H-M   'P 1'
#
loop_
_entity.id
_entity.type
_entity.pdbx_description
1 polymer ?
#
loop_
_entity_poly.entity_id
_entity_poly.type
_entity_poly.pdbx_seq_one_letter_code
_entity_poly.pdbx_strand_id
1 'polypeptide(L)'
;MKKLMYAAVFGMALGLTSCGSDDVVDFACDTVRDGLKVPVQTSIDAYNEDTTSQSLCEAARTAIETYKSNECGDGSFDAVLENLPDCSTL
;
A
#
# COMPACT_ATOMS: atom_id res chain seq x y z
N MET A 1 43.43 4.63 5.94
CA MET A 1 42.73 5.81 6.49
C MET A 1 41.93 6.49 5.40
N LYS A 2 40.59 6.38 5.41
CA LYS A 2 39.69 7.49 5.06
C LYS A 2 38.26 7.09 5.38
N LYS A 3 37.74 7.77 6.40
CA LYS A 3 36.36 7.75 6.87
C LYS A 3 35.53 8.48 5.81
N LEU A 4 34.42 7.90 5.38
CA LEU A 4 33.35 8.67 4.74
C LEU A 4 32.04 8.28 5.43
N MET A 5 31.80 8.98 6.54
CA MET A 5 30.49 9.13 7.14
C MET A 5 29.64 9.94 6.16
N TYR A 6 28.66 9.31 5.53
CA TYR A 6 27.51 9.99 4.94
C TYR A 6 26.24 9.34 5.48
N ALA A 7 26.05 9.44 6.80
CA ALA A 7 24.73 9.30 7.39
C ALA A 7 24.04 10.66 7.20
N ALA A 8 23.54 10.89 5.99
CA ALA A 8 22.54 11.92 5.75
C ALA A 8 21.29 11.45 6.46
N VAL A 9 21.17 11.86 7.73
CA VAL A 9 19.91 11.83 8.47
C VAL A 9 18.99 12.78 7.71
N PHE A 10 18.29 12.24 6.72
CA PHE A 10 17.04 12.80 6.25
C PHE A 10 16.07 12.65 7.41
N GLY A 11 16.22 13.55 8.38
CA GLY A 11 15.20 13.86 9.36
C GLY A 11 14.05 14.46 8.58
N MET A 12 13.22 13.59 8.04
CA MET A 12 11.88 13.95 7.63
C MET A 12 11.17 14.28 8.94
N ALA A 13 11.26 15.56 9.29
CA ALA A 13 10.34 16.20 10.19
C ALA A 13 8.96 16.10 9.54
N LEU A 14 8.32 14.94 9.66
CA LEU A 14 6.87 14.83 9.64
C LEU A 14 6.41 15.39 10.98
N GLY A 15 6.62 16.70 11.12
CA GLY A 15 6.04 17.50 12.17
C GLY A 15 4.54 17.35 12.07
N LEU A 16 3.97 16.73 13.09
CA LEU A 16 2.84 17.30 13.83
C LEU A 16 1.92 18.16 12.95
N THR A 17 1.13 17.54 12.09
CA THR A 17 -0.20 18.08 11.80
C THR A 17 -1.18 17.23 12.58
N SER A 18 -1.27 17.58 13.86
CA SER A 18 -2.42 17.28 14.69
C SER A 18 -3.67 17.75 13.94
N CYS A 19 -4.48 16.79 13.50
CA CYS A 19 -5.94 16.74 13.66
C CYS A 19 -6.64 18.11 13.61
N GLY A 20 -7.12 18.50 12.43
CA GLY A 20 -8.06 19.61 12.30
C GLY A 20 -8.11 20.16 10.88
N SER A 21 -9.06 19.67 10.06
CA SER A 21 -9.73 20.33 8.93
C SER A 21 -10.13 19.27 7.89
N ASP A 22 -11.43 18.96 7.87
CA ASP A 22 -12.12 17.99 7.00
C ASP A 22 -11.70 18.07 5.51
N ASP A 23 -11.30 19.26 5.00
CA ASP A 23 -10.93 19.48 3.59
C ASP A 23 -9.45 19.25 3.21
N VAL A 24 -8.49 19.36 4.14
CA VAL A 24 -7.04 19.16 3.82
C VAL A 24 -6.61 17.71 3.99
N VAL A 25 -7.35 16.94 4.78
CA VAL A 25 -7.15 15.50 4.94
C VAL A 25 -7.43 14.80 3.61
N ASP A 26 -8.44 15.25 2.86
CA ASP A 26 -8.79 14.65 1.56
C ASP A 26 -7.69 14.88 0.50
N PHE A 27 -7.10 16.08 0.45
CA PHE A 27 -5.98 16.37 -0.47
C PHE A 27 -4.70 15.61 -0.10
N ALA A 28 -4.39 15.47 1.19
CA ALA A 28 -3.26 14.68 1.66
C ALA A 28 -3.49 13.17 1.38
N CYS A 29 -4.72 12.70 1.57
CA CYS A 29 -5.10 11.33 1.29
C CYS A 29 -5.08 11.01 -0.20
N ASP A 30 -5.38 11.95 -1.09
CA ASP A 30 -5.33 11.71 -2.54
C ASP A 30 -3.92 11.30 -3.00
N THR A 31 -2.90 12.06 -2.57
CA THR A 31 -1.50 11.77 -2.89
C THR A 31 -1.00 10.49 -2.22
N VAL A 32 -1.38 10.26 -0.96
CA VAL A 32 -1.01 9.03 -0.22
C VAL A 32 -1.67 7.82 -0.86
N ARG A 33 -2.96 7.92 -1.21
CA ARG A 33 -3.75 6.87 -1.87
C ARG A 33 -3.12 6.44 -3.17
N ASP A 34 -2.76 7.38 -4.05
CA ASP A 34 -2.11 7.04 -5.32
C ASP A 34 -0.79 6.31 -5.09
N GLY A 35 -0.01 6.74 -4.08
CA GLY A 35 1.21 6.05 -3.67
C GLY A 35 0.97 4.63 -3.14
N LEU A 36 -0.13 4.41 -2.41
CA LEU A 36 -0.50 3.09 -1.86
C LEU A 36 -1.16 2.17 -2.89
N LYS A 37 -1.79 2.71 -3.94
CA LYS A 37 -2.39 1.93 -5.05
C LYS A 37 -1.32 1.19 -5.86
N VAL A 38 -0.16 1.80 -6.06
CA VAL A 38 0.96 1.21 -6.82
C VAL A 38 1.41 -0.16 -6.26
N PRO A 39 1.79 -0.31 -4.97
CA PRO A 39 2.21 -1.60 -4.44
C PRO A 39 1.08 -2.64 -4.41
N VAL A 40 -0.18 -2.21 -4.28
CA VAL A 40 -1.33 -3.12 -4.39
C VAL A 40 -1.44 -3.66 -5.80
N GLN A 41 -1.39 -2.78 -6.81
CA GLN A 41 -1.44 -3.16 -8.22
C GLN A 41 -0.27 -4.08 -8.59
N THR A 42 0.95 -3.78 -8.12
CA THR A 42 2.11 -4.67 -8.33
C THR A 42 1.89 -6.07 -7.76
N SER A 43 1.25 -6.18 -6.59
CA SER A 43 0.97 -7.48 -5.97
C SER A 43 -0.10 -8.25 -6.74
N ILE A 44 -1.13 -7.54 -7.22
CA ILE A 44 -2.18 -8.11 -8.09
C ILE A 44 -1.58 -8.58 -9.41
N ASP A 45 -0.73 -7.77 -10.05
CA ASP A 45 -0.09 -8.10 -11.32
C ASP A 45 0.83 -9.31 -11.18
N ALA A 46 1.62 -9.38 -10.11
CA ALA A 46 2.46 -10.55 -9.83
C ALA A 46 1.62 -11.83 -9.68
N TYR A 47 0.47 -11.77 -8.99
CA TYR A 47 -0.45 -12.90 -8.94
C TYR A 47 -1.06 -13.24 -10.31
N ASN A 48 -1.38 -12.25 -11.13
CA ASN A 48 -1.91 -12.48 -12.48
C ASN A 48 -0.87 -13.13 -13.42
N GLU A 49 0.43 -12.93 -13.17
CA GLU A 49 1.50 -13.63 -13.90
C GLU A 49 1.64 -15.11 -13.48
N ASP A 50 1.29 -15.46 -12.24
CA ASP A 50 1.26 -16.84 -11.74
C ASP A 50 0.07 -17.07 -10.81
N THR A 51 -1.09 -17.31 -11.42
CA THR A 51 -2.37 -17.49 -10.72
C THR A 51 -2.44 -18.77 -9.88
N THR A 52 -1.46 -19.67 -10.02
CA THR A 52 -1.35 -20.92 -9.23
C THR A 52 -0.51 -20.76 -7.98
N SER A 53 0.18 -19.63 -7.82
CA SER A 53 1.03 -19.39 -6.65
C SER A 53 0.20 -18.92 -5.46
N GLN A 54 0.08 -19.79 -4.45
CA GLN A 54 -0.53 -19.47 -3.16
C GLN A 54 0.10 -18.21 -2.53
N SER A 55 1.42 -18.09 -2.53
CA SER A 55 2.11 -16.96 -1.89
C SER A 55 1.84 -15.62 -2.57
N LEU A 56 1.68 -15.62 -3.90
CA LEU A 56 1.32 -14.42 -4.65
C LEU A 56 -0.15 -14.04 -4.44
N CYS A 57 -1.04 -15.03 -4.36
CA CYS A 57 -2.44 -14.81 -4.00
C CYS A 57 -2.58 -14.17 -2.61
N GLU A 58 -1.89 -14.73 -1.60
CA GLU A 58 -1.89 -14.20 -0.23
C GLU A 58 -1.27 -12.80 -0.16
N ALA A 59 -0.21 -12.55 -0.93
CA ALA A 59 0.39 -11.22 -1.04
C ALA A 59 -0.58 -10.19 -1.64
N ALA A 60 -1.27 -10.52 -2.73
CA ALA A 60 -2.27 -9.67 -3.35
C ALA A 60 -3.44 -9.36 -2.40
N ARG A 61 -4.00 -10.39 -1.74
CA ARG A 61 -5.04 -10.23 -0.73
C ARG A 61 -4.59 -9.32 0.41
N THR A 62 -3.44 -9.60 1.00
CA THR A 62 -2.88 -8.83 2.12
C THR A 62 -2.65 -7.38 1.73
N ALA A 63 -2.14 -7.12 0.52
CA ALA A 63 -1.92 -5.76 0.02
C ALA A 63 -3.24 -4.98 -0.10
N ILE A 64 -4.29 -5.61 -0.65
CA ILE A 64 -5.63 -4.99 -0.77
C ILE A 64 -6.23 -4.70 0.60
N GLU A 65 -6.19 -5.66 1.53
CA GLU A 65 -6.73 -5.49 2.88
C GLU A 65 -5.96 -4.44 3.69
N THR A 66 -4.65 -4.37 3.50
CA THR A 66 -3.79 -3.35 4.14
C THR A 66 -4.10 -1.97 3.58
N TYR A 67 -4.27 -1.84 2.26
CA TYR A 67 -4.68 -0.59 1.64
C TYR A 67 -6.02 -0.12 2.18
N LYS A 68 -7.01 -1.02 2.26
CA LYS A 68 -8.34 -0.72 2.78
C LYS A 68 -8.36 -0.38 4.27
N SER A 69 -7.45 -0.96 5.05
CA SER A 69 -7.30 -0.66 6.47
C SER A 69 -6.49 0.61 6.75
N ASN A 70 -5.91 1.23 5.72
CA ASN A 70 -5.21 2.50 5.85
C ASN A 70 -6.21 3.64 6.08
N GLU A 71 -5.80 4.69 6.79
CA GLU A 71 -6.63 5.88 7.04
C GLU A 71 -7.11 6.56 5.74
N CYS A 72 -6.29 6.50 4.69
CA CYS A 72 -6.62 6.99 3.35
C CYS A 72 -7.04 5.87 2.37
N GLY A 73 -7.30 4.68 2.89
CA GLY A 73 -7.79 3.53 2.14
C GLY A 73 -9.21 3.72 1.64
N ASP A 74 -9.52 3.13 0.49
CA ASP A 74 -10.89 3.08 -0.02
C ASP A 74 -11.20 1.72 -0.68
N GLY A 75 -12.41 1.59 -1.25
CA GLY A 75 -12.90 0.37 -1.88
C GLY A 75 -12.45 0.14 -3.33
N SER A 76 -11.45 0.87 -3.84
CA SER A 76 -11.00 0.80 -5.25
C SER A 76 -10.66 -0.63 -5.71
N PHE A 77 -10.27 -1.52 -4.80
CA PHE A 77 -9.90 -2.91 -5.07
C PHE A 77 -10.91 -3.94 -4.54
N ASP A 78 -12.08 -3.52 -4.06
CA ASP A 78 -13.08 -4.45 -3.49
C ASP A 78 -13.49 -5.51 -4.51
N ALA A 79 -13.73 -5.12 -5.78
CA ALA A 79 -14.04 -6.06 -6.84
C ALA A 79 -12.90 -7.07 -7.10
N VAL A 80 -11.64 -6.68 -6.92
CA VAL A 80 -10.50 -7.60 -7.07
C VAL A 80 -10.49 -8.58 -5.90
N LEU A 81 -10.70 -8.09 -4.67
CA LEU A 81 -10.76 -8.91 -3.47
C LEU A 81 -11.89 -9.95 -3.52
N GLU A 82 -13.06 -9.56 -4.04
CA GLU A 82 -14.21 -10.47 -4.22
C GLU A 82 -13.96 -11.56 -5.27
N ASN A 83 -13.12 -11.29 -6.26
CA ASN A 83 -12.78 -12.24 -7.33
C ASN A 83 -11.49 -13.02 -7.07
N LEU A 84 -10.71 -12.67 -6.04
CA LEU A 84 -9.56 -13.47 -5.62
C LEU A 84 -10.06 -14.84 -5.15
N PRO A 85 -9.46 -15.95 -5.63
CA PRO A 85 -9.84 -17.27 -5.15
C PRO A 85 -9.49 -17.44 -3.66
N ASP A 86 -9.94 -18.54 -3.09
CA ASP A 86 -9.45 -18.94 -1.78
C ASP A 86 -7.97 -19.35 -1.91
N CYS A 87 -7.08 -18.46 -1.47
CA CYS A 87 -5.63 -18.67 -1.63
C CYS A 87 -5.13 -19.92 -0.92
N SER A 88 -5.86 -20.44 0.08
CA SER A 88 -5.47 -21.67 0.79
C SER A 88 -5.73 -22.95 -0.02
N THR A 89 -6.41 -22.82 -1.16
CA THR A 89 -6.77 -23.94 -2.06
C THR A 89 -5.99 -23.95 -3.38
N LEU A 90 -5.09 -22.99 -3.58
CA LEU A 90 -4.14 -22.94 -4.71
C LEU A 90 -2.91 -23.81 -4.42
#